data_AF-A0A0F9Y1D6-F1
#
_entry.id   AF-A0A0F9Y1D6-F1
#
_cell.length_a   1.000
_cell.length_b   1.000
_cell.length_c   1.000
_cell.angle_alpha   90.00
_cell.angle_beta   90.00
_cell.angle_gamma   90.00
#
_symmetry.space_group_name_H-M   'P 1'
#
loop_
_entity.id
_entity.type
_entity.pdbx_description
1 polymer ?
#
loop_
_entity_poly.entity_id
_entity_poly.type
_entity_poly.pdbx_seq_one_letter_code
_entity_poly.pdbx_strand_id
1 'polypeptide(L)' 'MDTEQSFDHIEFIIRYEDGYLEHSEIVNGFQKLIDSGLVWKLQGSYGRMAERFIEDGLCTQKE' A
#
# COMPACT_ATOMS: atom_id res chain seq x y z
N MET A 1 -22.44 -9.50 13.39
CA MET A 1 -21.05 -9.18 13.75
C MET A 1 -20.34 -8.98 12.44
N ASP A 2 -20.19 -7.72 12.03
CA ASP A 2 -19.47 -7.34 10.82
C ASP A 2 -18.06 -7.91 10.89
N THR A 3 -17.80 -8.94 10.09
CA THR A 3 -16.45 -9.46 9.92
C THR A 3 -15.67 -8.41 9.16
N GLU A 4 -14.86 -7.64 9.89
CA GLU A 4 -13.87 -6.74 9.30
C GLU A 4 -12.96 -7.57 8.41
N GLN A 5 -13.17 -7.46 7.10
CA GLN A 5 -12.41 -8.22 6.11
C GLN A 5 -10.98 -7.67 6.12
N SER A 6 -10.02 -8.50 6.52
CA SER A 6 -8.60 -8.16 6.48
C SER A 6 -8.21 -7.78 5.04
N PHE A 7 -7.41 -6.71 4.89
CA PHE A 7 -6.90 -6.29 3.59
C PHE A 7 -6.07 -7.40 2.94
N ASP A 8 -6.37 -7.73 1.69
CA ASP A 8 -5.61 -8.69 0.90
C ASP A 8 -4.45 -7.98 0.18
N HIS A 9 -3.25 -8.16 0.73
CA HIS A 9 -2.04 -7.57 0.20
C HIS A 9 -1.62 -8.18 -1.15
N ILE A 10 -1.94 -9.45 -1.39
CA ILE A 10 -1.54 -10.15 -2.63
C ILE A 10 -2.37 -9.63 -3.79
N GLU A 11 -3.69 -9.56 -3.60
CA GLU A 11 -4.61 -9.03 -4.62
C GLU A 11 -4.28 -7.58 -4.98
N PHE A 12 -3.96 -6.74 -3.98
CA PHE A 12 -3.52 -5.37 -4.22
C PHE A 12 -2.26 -5.30 -5.08
N ILE A 13 -1.24 -6.10 -4.76
CA ILE A 13 0.03 -6.13 -5.50
C ILE A 13 -0.20 -6.52 -6.96
N ILE A 14 -1.00 -7.56 -7.21
CA ILE A 14 -1.33 -8.00 -8.57
C ILE A 14 -1.98 -6.87 -9.36
N ARG A 15 -3.05 -6.26 -8.81
CA ARG A 15 -3.77 -5.17 -9.50
C ARG A 15 -2.91 -3.91 -9.69
N TYR A 16 -2.01 -3.62 -8.74
CA TYR A 16 -1.08 -2.50 -8.83
C TYR A 16 -0.08 -2.68 -9.97
N GLU A 17 0.55 -3.86 -10.08
CA GLU A 17 1.53 -4.18 -11.13
C GLU A 17 0.89 -4.26 -12.52
N ASP A 18 -0.36 -4.74 -12.60
CA ASP A 18 -1.12 -4.77 -13.85
C ASP A 18 -1.63 -3.37 -14.29
N GLY A 19 -1.53 -2.36 -13.42
CA GLY A 19 -1.96 -0.99 -13.72
C GLY A 19 -3.48 -0.79 -13.71
N TYR A 20 -4.23 -1.64 -13.01
CA TYR A 20 -5.71 -1.59 -12.91
C TYR A 20 -6.24 -0.76 -11.73
N LEU A 21 -5.37 -0.03 -11.03
CA LEU A 21 -5.74 0.76 -9.86
C LEU A 21 -5.75 2.25 -10.19
N GLU A 22 -6.81 2.92 -9.74
CA GLU A 22 -6.88 4.38 -9.72
C GLU A 22 -5.94 4.94 -8.64
N HIS A 23 -5.55 6.21 -8.77
CA HIS A 23 -4.59 6.83 -7.85
C HIS A 23 -5.00 6.72 -6.37
N SER A 24 -6.29 6.88 -6.05
CA SER A 24 -6.80 6.75 -4.69
C SER A 24 -6.74 5.31 -4.16
N GLU A 25 -6.93 4.30 -5.01
CA GLU A 25 -6.76 2.88 -4.66
C GLU A 25 -5.29 2.57 -4.38
N ILE A 26 -4.38 3.12 -5.19
CA ILE A 26 -2.94 2.98 -5.02
C ILE A 26 -2.53 3.55 -3.65
N VAL A 27 -2.87 4.81 -3.36
CA VAL A 27 -2.50 5.47 -2.09
C VAL A 27 -3.05 4.70 -0.89
N ASN A 28 -4.33 4.29 -0.92
CA ASN A 28 -4.94 3.52 0.17
C ASN A 28 -4.25 2.17 0.38
N GLY A 29 -3.95 1.43 -0.69
CA GLY A 29 -3.28 0.14 -0.57
C GLY A 29 -1.82 0.27 -0.11
N PHE A 30 -1.12 1.32 -0.53
CA PHE A 30 0.20 1.65 0.01
C PHE A 30 0.14 1.98 1.51
N GLN A 31 -0.87 2.71 1.98
CA GLN A 31 -1.05 2.91 3.42
C GLN A 31 -1.20 1.57 4.16
N LYS A 32 -1.99 0.63 3.63
CA LYS A 32 -2.14 -0.72 4.23
C LYS A 32 -0.83 -1.51 4.23
N LEU A 33 -0.01 -1.39 3.18
CA LEU A 33 1.32 -2.00 3.13
C LEU A 33 2.30 -1.37 4.12
N ILE A 34 2.20 -0.06 4.37
CA ILE A 34 2.98 0.66 5.39
C ILE A 34 2.57 0.21 6.79
N ASP A 35 1.26 0.17 7.07
CA ASP A 35 0.69 -0.23 8.36
C ASP A 35 1.10 -1.67 8.73
N SER A 36 1.12 -2.57 7.75
CA SER A 36 1.60 -3.96 7.97
C SER A 36 3.12 -4.06 8.08
N GLY A 37 3.86 -3.06 7.61
CA GLY A 37 5.32 -3.06 7.49
C GLY A 37 5.82 -3.97 6.37
N LEU A 38 4.93 -4.53 5.55
CA LEU A 38 5.29 -5.38 4.42
C LEU A 38 6.00 -4.57 3.33
N VAL A 39 5.63 -3.29 3.14
CA VAL A 39 6.19 -2.42 2.11
C VAL A 39 7.72 -2.28 2.18
N TRP A 40 8.28 -2.39 3.38
CA TRP A 40 9.73 -2.29 3.65
C TRP A 40 10.48 -3.60 3.45
N LYS A 41 9.76 -4.71 3.26
CA LYS A 41 10.31 -6.04 3.00
C LYS A 41 10.16 -6.43 1.53
N LEU A 42 9.24 -5.79 0.80
CA LEU A 42 9.05 -5.99 -0.63
C LEU A 42 10.23 -5.41 -1.41
N GLN A 43 10.68 -6.16 -2.43
CA GLN A 43 11.75 -5.74 -3.32
C GLN A 43 11.21 -4.83 -4.44
N GLY A 44 12.10 -4.15 -5.17
CA GLY A 44 11.71 -3.32 -6.32
C GLY A 44 11.46 -1.85 -5.95
N SER A 45 10.28 -1.32 -6.30
CA SER A 45 9.90 0.10 -6.13
C SER A 45 9.05 0.39 -4.90
N TYR A 46 8.50 -0.63 -4.23
CA TYR A 46 7.51 -0.47 -3.14
C TYR A 46 7.98 0.44 -2.01
N GLY A 47 9.18 0.22 -1.46
CA GLY A 47 9.71 1.08 -0.39
C GLY A 47 9.87 2.54 -0.83
N ARG A 48 10.42 2.78 -2.04
CA ARG A 48 10.61 4.14 -2.57
C ARG A 48 9.28 4.83 -2.88
N MET A 49 8.29 4.08 -3.35
CA MET A 49 6.92 4.58 -3.57
C MET A 49 6.26 4.96 -2.26
N ALA A 50 6.39 4.13 -1.21
CA ALA A 50 5.88 4.44 0.12
C ALA A 50 6.54 5.68 0.71
N GLU A 51 7.87 5.80 0.63
CA GLU A 51 8.60 7.01 1.03
C GLU A 51 8.06 8.23 0.30
N ARG A 52 7.88 8.14 -1.02
CA ARG A 52 7.36 9.25 -1.83
C ARG A 52 5.97 9.69 -1.38
N PHE A 53 5.07 8.74 -1.13
CA PHE A 53 3.72 9.07 -0.64
C PHE A 53 3.72 9.66 0.76
N ILE A 54 4.66 9.27 1.62
CA ILE A 54 4.82 9.88 2.94
C ILE A 54 5.35 11.32 2.79
N GLU A 55 6.34 11.54 1.94
CA GLU A 55 6.90 12.87 1.64
C GLU A 55 5.85 13.82 1.05
N ASP A 56 5.01 13.31 0.14
CA ASP A 56 3.93 14.08 -0.49
C ASP A 56 2.71 14.27 0.45
N GLY A 57 2.74 13.70 1.67
CA GLY A 57 1.65 13.80 2.65
C GLY A 57 0.40 12.98 2.34
N LEU A 58 0.52 12.00 1.42
CA LEU A 58 -0.56 11.09 1.00
C LEU A 58 -0.66 9.85 1.91
N CYS A 59 0.44 9.47 2.54
CA CYS A 59 0.50 8.39 3.54
C CYS A 59 1.21 8.86 4.82
N THR A 60 1.05 8.10 5.90
CA THR A 60 1.74 8.32 7.17
C THR A 60 2.67 7.16 7.49
N GLN A 61 3.75 7.44 8.22
CA GLN A 61 4.59 6.37 8.79
C GLN A 61 3.79 5.53 9.77
N LYS A 62 4.20 4.27 9.94
CA LYS A 62 3.67 3.40 10.98
C LYS A 62 4.13 3.90 12.35
N GLU A 63 3.19 4.03 13.29
CA GLU A 63 3.49 4.31 14.71
C GLU A 63 4.13 3.12 15.44
#